data_AF-A0A7J4J2T2-F1
#
_entry.id   AF-A0A7J4J2T2-F1
#
_cell.length_a   1.000
_cell.length_b   1.000
_cell.length_c   1.000
_cell.angle_alpha   90.00
_cell.angle_beta   90.00
_cell.angle_gamma   90.00
#
_symmetry.space_group_name_H-M   'P 1'
#
loop_
_entity.id
_entity.type
_entity.pdbx_description
1 polymer ?
#
loop_
_entity_poly.entity_id
_entity_poly.type
_entity_poly.pdbx_seq_one_letter_code
_entity_poly.pdbx_strand_id
1 'polypeptide(L)'
;MRKKGSSMMVPFLVALVLTLVVFIPTCSFTSKLFFRLSDQSKDNFDQFAVKMETILMEKSADVQSALLILDEETAIVGYDGSSDVQTCTQQKKEPVGGVYVFEERCITWKEPVTPECVDKSCLCLFRNFDLKEEGGQRKVNPSLVLCKELPPTKFEISKYMTKIESQSGKLYGDNEFIMRGGFVMGRLKSTEISSLINPNYSPTERRNVVYITSKGVIVTVCFDPECKETNIIFEKVEEPVIKAGGGKQ
;
A
#
# COMPACT_ATOMS: atom_id res chain seq x y z
N MET A 1 18.06 -55.70 -44.89
CA MET A 1 17.46 -54.58 -44.12
C MET A 1 18.53 -53.98 -43.20
N ARG A 2 19.06 -52.78 -43.50
CA ARG A 2 20.04 -52.09 -42.64
C ARG A 2 19.32 -51.07 -41.75
N LYS A 3 19.27 -51.32 -40.44
CA LYS A 3 18.81 -50.34 -39.43
C LYS A 3 19.88 -49.25 -39.26
N LYS A 4 19.67 -48.08 -39.89
CA LYS A 4 20.31 -46.81 -39.51
C LYS A 4 19.37 -46.12 -38.52
N GLY A 5 19.74 -46.04 -37.25
CA GLY A 5 18.90 -45.36 -36.26
C GLY A 5 19.45 -45.50 -34.85
N SER A 6 20.48 -44.73 -34.53
CA SER A 6 20.91 -44.49 -33.13
C SER A 6 22.05 -43.48 -33.00
N SER A 7 22.88 -43.27 -34.03
CA SER A 7 24.09 -42.43 -33.88
C SER A 7 23.86 -40.91 -33.78
N MET A 8 22.65 -40.41 -34.07
CA MET A 8 22.34 -38.96 -33.99
C MET A 8 21.84 -38.51 -32.61
N MET A 9 21.42 -39.43 -31.74
CA MET A 9 20.81 -39.05 -30.45
C MET A 9 21.84 -38.55 -29.43
N VAL A 10 23.03 -39.14 -29.39
CA VAL A 10 24.07 -38.80 -28.41
C VAL A 10 24.59 -37.36 -28.54
N PRO A 11 25.00 -36.86 -29.73
CA PRO A 11 25.49 -35.48 -29.83
C PRO A 11 24.41 -34.44 -29.54
N PHE A 12 23.15 -34.74 -29.86
CA PHE A 12 22.02 -33.88 -29.50
C PHE A 12 21.83 -33.81 -27.98
N LEU A 13 21.89 -34.95 -27.29
CA LEU A 13 21.71 -35.01 -25.84
C LEU A 13 22.84 -34.29 -25.10
N VAL A 14 24.09 -34.44 -25.57
CA VAL A 14 25.24 -33.70 -25.05
C VAL A 14 25.07 -32.19 -25.27
N ALA A 15 24.66 -31.75 -26.46
CA ALA A 15 24.42 -30.33 -26.74
C ALA A 15 23.29 -29.74 -25.89
N LEU A 16 22.22 -30.50 -25.67
CA LEU A 16 21.08 -30.08 -24.85
C LEU A 16 21.46 -29.93 -23.37
N VAL A 17 22.23 -30.89 -22.82
CA VAL A 17 22.74 -30.79 -21.45
C VAL A 17 23.69 -29.61 -21.30
N LEU A 18 24.62 -29.42 -22.25
CA LEU A 18 25.54 -28.28 -22.23
C LEU A 18 24.79 -26.93 -22.29
N THR A 19 23.74 -26.88 -23.12
CA THR A 19 22.87 -25.70 -23.22
C THR A 19 22.16 -25.44 -21.90
N LEU A 20 21.57 -26.45 -21.25
CA LEU A 20 20.91 -26.27 -19.94
C LEU A 20 21.90 -25.84 -18.85
N VAL A 21 23.11 -26.40 -18.84
CA VAL A 21 24.16 -26.07 -17.85
C VAL A 21 24.59 -24.61 -17.95
N VAL A 22 24.59 -24.01 -19.15
CA VAL A 22 24.89 -22.58 -19.32
C VAL A 22 23.65 -21.73 -19.13
N PHE A 23 22.51 -22.14 -19.71
CA PHE A 23 21.29 -21.33 -19.76
C PHE A 23 20.66 -21.14 -18.38
N ILE A 24 20.63 -22.17 -17.52
CA ILE A 24 20.03 -22.07 -16.18
C ILE A 24 20.77 -21.04 -15.29
N PRO A 25 22.10 -21.10 -15.10
CA PRO A 25 22.80 -20.10 -14.31
C PRO A 25 22.74 -18.73 -14.98
N THR A 26 22.81 -18.62 -16.31
CA THR A 26 22.65 -17.32 -16.99
C THR A 26 21.27 -16.74 -16.72
N CYS A 27 20.18 -17.50 -16.87
CA CYS A 27 18.82 -17.03 -16.57
C CYS A 27 18.64 -16.67 -15.08
N SER A 28 19.24 -17.43 -14.16
CA SER A 28 19.22 -17.15 -12.72
C SER A 28 20.03 -15.89 -12.35
N PHE A 29 21.13 -15.65 -13.06
CA PHE A 29 21.97 -14.48 -12.85
C PHE A 29 21.33 -13.23 -13.47
N THR A 30 20.80 -13.35 -14.69
CA THR A 30 20.06 -12.26 -15.35
C THR A 30 18.76 -11.96 -14.62
N SER A 31 18.06 -12.94 -14.06
CA SER A 31 16.87 -12.64 -13.28
C SER A 31 17.22 -11.84 -12.02
N LYS A 32 18.29 -12.18 -11.32
CA LYS A 32 18.74 -11.40 -10.15
C LYS A 32 19.29 -10.01 -10.48
N LEU A 33 19.96 -9.85 -11.63
CA LEU A 33 20.54 -8.57 -12.05
C LEU A 33 19.54 -7.64 -12.74
N PHE A 34 18.64 -8.17 -13.58
CA PHE A 34 17.66 -7.38 -14.33
C PHE A 34 16.31 -7.24 -13.61
N PHE A 35 15.93 -8.15 -12.70
CA PHE A 35 14.80 -7.93 -11.79
C PHE A 35 15.21 -7.18 -10.52
N ARG A 36 16.09 -6.19 -10.64
CA ARG A 36 16.25 -5.12 -9.64
C ARG A 36 15.04 -4.18 -9.68
N LEU A 37 13.84 -4.75 -9.72
CA LEU A 37 12.53 -4.10 -9.71
C LEU A 37 12.34 -3.22 -8.47
N SER A 38 13.05 -3.53 -7.39
CA SER A 38 13.07 -2.72 -6.17
C SER A 38 13.51 -1.27 -6.43
N ASP A 39 14.37 -1.01 -7.42
CA ASP A 39 14.83 0.35 -7.68
C ASP A 39 13.75 1.14 -8.46
N GLN A 40 13.02 0.49 -9.36
CA GLN A 40 11.84 1.09 -10.02
C GLN A 40 10.74 1.45 -9.02
N SER A 41 10.48 0.60 -8.02
CA SER A 41 9.47 0.87 -6.99
C SER A 41 9.88 2.03 -6.08
N LYS A 42 11.18 2.23 -5.85
CA LYS A 42 11.68 3.41 -5.11
C LYS A 42 11.55 4.69 -5.92
N ASP A 43 11.99 4.69 -7.18
CA ASP A 43 11.86 5.87 -8.05
C ASP A 43 10.39 6.27 -8.24
N ASN A 44 9.51 5.27 -8.38
CA ASN A 44 8.07 5.49 -8.45
C ASN A 44 7.49 6.03 -7.14
N PHE A 45 7.94 5.51 -6.00
CA PHE A 45 7.57 6.04 -4.69
C PHE A 45 8.03 7.49 -4.50
N ASP A 46 9.26 7.84 -4.89
CA ASP A 46 9.77 9.22 -4.80
C ASP A 46 8.91 10.18 -5.65
N GLN A 47 8.56 9.77 -6.89
CA GLN A 47 7.65 10.54 -7.73
C GLN A 47 6.27 10.71 -7.10
N PHE A 48 5.74 9.65 -6.49
CA PHE A 48 4.47 9.69 -5.80
C PHE A 48 4.51 10.60 -4.56
N ALA A 49 5.58 10.53 -3.76
CA ALA A 49 5.79 11.38 -2.58
C ALA A 49 5.88 12.87 -2.94
N VAL A 50 6.67 13.22 -3.96
CA VAL A 50 6.77 14.61 -4.46
C VAL A 50 5.42 15.11 -4.95
N LYS A 51 4.65 14.25 -5.60
CA LYS A 51 3.31 14.61 -6.08
C LYS A 51 2.33 14.83 -4.93
N MET A 52 2.37 13.97 -3.91
CA MET A 52 1.61 14.14 -2.68
C MET A 52 1.97 15.45 -1.98
N GLU A 53 3.26 15.74 -1.82
CA GLU A 53 3.76 17.00 -1.26
C GLU A 53 3.24 18.22 -2.04
N THR A 54 3.35 18.19 -3.37
CA THR A 54 2.85 19.26 -4.25
C THR A 54 1.36 19.51 -4.02
N ILE A 55 0.55 18.44 -3.97
CA ILE A 55 -0.90 18.54 -3.77
C ILE A 55 -1.26 19.04 -2.37
N LEU A 56 -0.49 18.66 -1.35
CA LEU A 56 -0.67 19.11 0.02
C LEU A 56 -0.34 20.60 0.18
N MET A 57 0.68 21.09 -0.54
CA MET A 57 1.06 22.50 -0.56
C MET A 57 0.11 23.36 -1.42
N GLU A 58 -0.41 22.81 -2.51
CA GLU A 58 -1.32 23.52 -3.40
C GLU A 58 -2.75 23.62 -2.83
N LYS A 59 -3.43 24.74 -3.14
CA LYS A 59 -4.86 24.95 -2.83
C LYS A 59 -5.74 24.77 -4.08
N SER A 60 -5.28 24.02 -5.08
CA SER A 60 -6.03 23.81 -6.33
C SER A 60 -7.03 22.65 -6.17
N ALA A 61 -8.13 22.72 -6.93
CA ALA A 61 -9.18 21.70 -6.96
C ALA A 61 -8.91 20.61 -8.02
N ASP A 62 -7.69 20.55 -8.54
CA ASP A 62 -7.38 19.74 -9.71
C ASP A 62 -7.14 18.28 -9.33
N VAL A 63 -7.80 17.38 -10.06
CA VAL A 63 -7.57 15.95 -9.95
C VAL A 63 -6.25 15.63 -10.65
N GLN A 64 -5.29 15.08 -9.91
CA GLN A 64 -4.03 14.64 -10.46
C GLN A 64 -3.90 13.12 -10.39
N SER A 65 -3.58 12.47 -11.52
CA SER A 65 -3.33 11.03 -11.57
C SER A 65 -1.84 10.71 -11.37
N ALA A 66 -1.50 9.78 -10.50
CA ALA A 66 -0.15 9.23 -10.35
C ALA A 66 -0.15 7.76 -10.73
N LEU A 67 0.86 7.31 -11.49
CA LEU A 67 1.10 5.89 -11.66
C LEU A 67 1.76 5.36 -10.39
N LEU A 68 1.19 4.35 -9.77
CA LEU A 68 1.73 3.69 -8.59
C LEU A 68 2.07 2.22 -8.92
N ILE A 69 3.34 1.88 -8.80
CA ILE A 69 3.91 0.56 -9.08
C ILE A 69 4.38 -0.05 -7.77
N LEU A 70 3.65 -1.03 -7.25
CA LEU A 70 4.00 -1.75 -6.03
C LEU A 70 4.33 -3.20 -6.35
N ASP A 71 5.49 -3.65 -5.88
CA ASP A 71 5.86 -5.06 -5.94
C ASP A 71 5.08 -5.89 -4.91
N GLU A 72 5.13 -7.22 -5.04
CA GLU A 72 4.53 -8.09 -4.03
C GLU A 72 5.15 -7.85 -2.66
N GLU A 73 4.32 -7.88 -1.63
CA GLU A 73 4.72 -7.61 -0.24
C GLU A 73 5.38 -6.24 -0.08
N THR A 74 4.83 -5.22 -0.75
CA THR A 74 5.16 -3.82 -0.51
C THR A 74 3.93 -3.02 -0.13
N ALA A 75 4.13 -2.02 0.74
CA ALA A 75 3.09 -1.10 1.14
C ALA A 75 3.67 0.30 1.35
N ILE A 76 2.87 1.30 1.01
CA ILE A 76 3.04 2.69 1.38
C ILE A 76 2.14 2.95 2.59
N VAL A 77 2.73 3.47 3.66
CA VAL A 77 2.02 3.89 4.86
C VAL A 77 2.23 5.39 5.04
N GLY A 78 1.13 6.12 5.17
CA GLY A 78 1.14 7.53 5.56
C GLY A 78 0.89 7.64 7.06
N TYR A 79 1.76 8.34 7.79
CA TYR A 79 1.68 8.60 9.23
C TYR A 79 1.41 10.08 9.47
N ASP A 80 0.53 10.42 10.41
CA ASP A 80 0.29 11.81 10.80
C ASP A 80 1.41 12.42 11.65
N GLY A 81 2.33 11.59 12.15
CA GLY A 81 3.47 11.97 13.00
C GLY A 81 3.16 11.96 14.49
N SER A 82 1.96 11.55 14.90
CA SER A 82 1.56 11.57 16.31
C SER A 82 1.13 10.22 16.86
N SER A 83 0.96 9.23 15.97
CA SER A 83 0.45 7.92 16.35
C SER A 83 0.84 6.81 15.37
N ASP A 84 0.87 5.58 15.89
CA ASP A 84 0.88 4.38 15.06
C ASP A 84 -0.38 4.34 14.17
N VAL A 85 -0.25 3.83 12.95
CA VAL A 85 -1.41 3.66 12.06
C VAL A 85 -2.17 2.41 12.48
N GLN A 86 -3.47 2.50 12.69
CA GLN A 86 -4.33 1.34 12.90
C GLN A 86 -5.23 1.12 11.70
N THR A 87 -5.26 -0.10 11.18
CA THR A 87 -6.23 -0.51 10.15
C THR A 87 -7.17 -1.55 10.76
N CYS A 88 -8.45 -1.21 10.80
CA CYS A 88 -9.48 -2.01 11.44
C CYS A 88 -10.54 -2.42 10.42
N THR A 89 -11.03 -3.65 10.54
CA THR A 89 -12.20 -4.13 9.80
C THR A 89 -13.32 -4.36 10.80
N GLN A 90 -14.46 -3.72 10.59
CA GLN A 90 -15.69 -3.97 11.32
C GLN A 90 -16.56 -4.92 10.52
N GLN A 91 -16.86 -6.08 11.12
CA GLN A 91 -17.75 -7.07 10.56
C GLN A 91 -19.08 -7.04 11.32
N LYS A 92 -20.17 -6.88 10.57
CA LYS A 92 -21.52 -7.03 11.12
C LYS A 92 -21.79 -8.50 11.41
N LYS A 93 -21.89 -8.88 12.68
CA LYS A 93 -22.27 -10.24 13.08
C LYS A 93 -23.79 -10.41 13.05
N GLU A 94 -24.23 -11.67 12.93
CA GLU A 94 -25.65 -12.00 13.03
C GLU A 94 -26.22 -11.51 14.36
N PRO A 95 -27.48 -11.03 14.36
CA PRO A 95 -28.08 -10.44 15.54
C PRO A 95 -28.26 -11.50 16.64
N VAL A 96 -27.71 -11.25 17.81
CA VAL A 96 -27.98 -12.06 19.01
C VAL A 96 -29.14 -11.39 19.74
N GLY A 97 -30.34 -11.98 19.67
CA GLY A 97 -31.54 -11.39 20.29
C GLY A 97 -32.06 -10.13 19.60
N GLY A 98 -31.83 -9.98 18.29
CA GLY A 98 -32.31 -8.82 17.51
C GLY A 98 -31.40 -7.59 17.56
N VAL A 99 -30.31 -7.64 18.34
CA VAL A 99 -29.29 -6.57 18.39
C VAL A 99 -28.11 -6.98 17.50
N TYR A 100 -27.77 -6.14 16.52
CA TYR A 100 -26.56 -6.32 15.72
C TYR A 100 -25.33 -5.95 16.55
N VAL A 101 -24.35 -6.85 16.57
CA VAL A 101 -23.05 -6.60 17.19
C VAL A 101 -22.01 -6.47 16.08
N PHE A 102 -21.17 -5.46 16.18
CA PHE A 102 -20.02 -5.28 15.28
C PHE A 102 -18.77 -5.84 15.97
N GLU A 103 -18.07 -6.74 15.28
CA GLU A 103 -16.74 -7.18 15.71
C GLU A 103 -15.71 -6.36 14.95
N GLU A 104 -14.91 -5.59 15.69
CA GLU A 104 -13.79 -4.83 15.15
C GLU A 104 -12.50 -5.62 15.31
N ARG A 105 -11.78 -5.83 14.21
CA ARG A 105 -10.45 -6.45 14.21
C ARG A 105 -9.44 -5.44 13.68
N CYS A 106 -8.47 -5.09 14.50
CA CYS A 106 -7.44 -4.11 14.16
C CYS A 106 -6.06 -4.75 14.04
N ILE A 107 -5.25 -4.18 13.15
CA ILE A 107 -3.79 -4.33 13.14
C ILE A 107 -3.14 -2.97 13.30
N THR A 108 -2.03 -2.94 14.01
CA THR A 108 -1.24 -1.72 14.25
C THR A 108 0.05 -1.75 13.44
N TRP A 109 0.30 -0.68 12.71
CA TRP A 109 1.49 -0.39 11.95
C TRP A 109 2.33 0.58 12.76
N LYS A 110 3.45 0.11 13.30
CA LYS A 110 4.30 0.96 14.12
C LYS A 110 4.89 2.08 13.27
N GLU A 111 4.92 3.28 13.84
CA GLU A 111 5.64 4.40 13.25
C GLU A 111 7.13 4.05 13.12
N PRO A 112 7.76 4.30 11.96
CA PRO A 112 9.17 4.04 11.80
C PRO A 112 9.96 5.08 12.61
N VAL A 113 10.80 4.62 13.52
CA VAL A 113 11.74 5.48 14.24
C VAL A 113 12.86 5.89 13.27
N THR A 114 12.58 6.91 12.46
CA THR A 114 13.54 7.52 11.53
C THR A 114 13.69 9.00 11.86
N PRO A 115 14.92 9.54 11.87
CA PRO A 115 15.15 10.96 12.21
C PRO A 115 14.33 11.94 11.35
N GLU A 116 13.98 11.54 10.13
CA GLU A 116 13.22 12.34 9.17
C GLU A 116 11.72 12.43 9.52
N CYS A 117 11.19 11.47 10.28
CA CYS A 117 9.75 11.33 10.51
C CYS A 117 9.31 11.43 11.97
N VAL A 118 10.24 11.56 12.92
CA VAL A 118 9.86 11.71 14.34
C VAL A 118 9.00 12.96 14.52
N ASP A 119 7.79 12.79 15.03
CA ASP A 119 6.82 13.85 15.29
C ASP A 119 6.34 14.61 14.03
N LYS A 120 6.48 14.00 12.84
CA LYS A 120 6.16 14.63 11.55
C LYS A 120 5.29 13.75 10.69
N SER A 121 4.44 14.38 9.89
CA SER A 121 3.69 13.67 8.88
C SER A 121 4.64 13.07 7.85
N CYS A 122 4.49 11.80 7.55
CA CYS A 122 5.43 11.07 6.70
C CYS A 122 4.75 10.06 5.80
N LEU A 123 5.37 9.84 4.65
CA LEU A 123 5.04 8.77 3.73
C LEU A 123 6.20 7.78 3.71
N CYS A 124 5.94 6.51 3.98
CA CYS A 124 7.00 5.49 4.07
C CYS A 124 6.68 4.27 3.21
N LEU A 125 7.68 3.83 2.47
CA LEU A 125 7.68 2.59 1.70
C LEU A 125 8.25 1.46 2.56
N PHE A 126 7.46 0.39 2.68
CA PHE A 126 7.79 -0.81 3.42
C PHE A 126 7.76 -2.04 2.54
N ARG A 127 8.49 -3.06 2.99
CA ARG A 127 8.48 -4.41 2.42
C ARG A 127 8.53 -5.46 3.54
N ASN A 128 8.28 -6.72 3.20
CA ASN A 128 8.43 -7.88 4.10
C ASN A 128 7.70 -7.67 5.44
N PHE A 129 6.45 -8.12 5.50
CA PHE A 129 5.57 -7.86 6.64
C PHE A 129 5.46 -9.09 7.53
N ASP A 130 5.92 -8.96 8.77
CA ASP A 130 5.71 -9.98 9.80
C ASP A 130 4.57 -9.54 10.73
N LEU A 131 3.52 -10.36 10.79
CA LEU A 131 2.45 -10.19 11.77
C LEU A 131 2.87 -10.85 13.09
N LYS A 132 2.88 -10.08 14.18
CA LYS A 132 3.15 -10.58 15.53
C LYS A 132 2.00 -10.23 16.45
N GLU A 133 1.66 -11.12 17.36
CA GLU A 133 0.71 -10.85 18.43
C GLU A 133 1.48 -10.43 19.68
N GLU A 134 1.24 -9.21 20.15
CA GLU A 134 1.93 -8.63 21.30
C GLU A 134 0.90 -7.95 22.22
N GLY A 135 0.71 -8.50 23.42
CA GLY A 135 -0.24 -7.94 24.40
C GLY A 135 -1.71 -8.02 23.96
N GLY A 136 -2.09 -9.06 23.19
CA GLY A 136 -3.43 -9.21 22.64
C GLY A 136 -3.74 -8.28 21.46
N GLN A 137 -2.75 -7.53 20.98
CA GLN A 137 -2.85 -6.73 19.77
C GLN A 137 -2.03 -7.36 18.65
N ARG A 138 -2.57 -7.34 17.44
CA ARG A 138 -1.85 -7.75 16.24
C ARG A 138 -1.05 -6.57 15.71
N LYS A 139 0.26 -6.74 15.62
CA LYS A 139 1.20 -5.70 15.17
C LYS A 139 1.91 -6.15 13.91
N VAL A 140 2.01 -5.26 12.95
CA VAL A 140 2.80 -5.46 11.75
C VAL A 140 4.20 -4.90 12.00
N ASN A 141 5.22 -5.73 11.79
CA ASN A 141 6.61 -5.31 11.80
C ASN A 141 7.14 -5.32 10.36
N PRO A 142 7.02 -4.20 9.64
CA PRO A 142 7.54 -4.11 8.30
C PRO A 142 9.05 -3.84 8.28
N SER A 143 9.71 -4.24 7.20
CA SER A 143 11.06 -3.76 6.87
C SER A 143 10.99 -2.42 6.13
N LEU A 144 11.49 -1.36 6.74
CA LEU A 144 11.55 -0.04 6.11
C LEU A 144 12.45 -0.05 4.87
N VAL A 145 11.97 0.57 3.79
CA VAL A 145 12.75 0.81 2.57
C VAL A 145 13.18 2.28 2.49
N LEU A 146 12.22 3.20 2.61
CA LEU A 146 12.43 4.63 2.46
C LEU A 146 11.28 5.39 3.14
N CYS A 147 11.55 6.58 3.66
CA CYS A 147 10.53 7.53 4.11
C CYS A 147 10.75 8.89 3.45
N LYS A 148 9.68 9.69 3.39
CA LYS A 148 9.68 11.09 2.99
C LYS A 148 8.80 11.86 3.95
N GLU A 149 9.32 12.96 4.46
CA GLU A 149 8.54 13.97 5.18
C GLU A 149 7.46 14.53 4.24
N LEU A 150 6.26 14.71 4.78
CA LEU A 150 5.17 15.43 4.16
C LEU A 150 4.93 16.73 4.91
N PRO A 151 4.30 17.74 4.27
CA PRO A 151 3.75 18.89 4.98
C PRO A 151 2.84 18.43 6.13
N PRO A 152 2.71 19.23 7.21
CA PRO A 152 1.85 18.90 8.35
C PRO A 152 0.43 18.50 7.91
N THR A 153 0.10 17.23 8.06
CA THR A 153 -1.12 16.62 7.53
C THR A 153 -1.72 15.71 8.59
N LYS A 154 -3.01 15.89 8.86
CA LYS A 154 -3.78 14.97 9.68
C LYS A 154 -4.50 13.98 8.79
N PHE A 155 -4.13 12.72 8.92
CA PHE A 155 -4.84 11.65 8.25
C PHE A 155 -6.08 11.30 9.08
N GLU A 156 -7.21 11.91 8.71
CA GLU A 156 -8.50 11.59 9.30
C GLU A 156 -8.97 10.18 8.93
N ILE A 157 -9.97 9.71 9.67
CA ILE A 157 -10.52 8.37 9.52
C ILE A 157 -11.05 8.17 8.10
N SER A 158 -10.34 7.36 7.32
CA SER A 158 -10.88 6.84 6.07
C SER A 158 -11.83 5.70 6.40
N LYS A 159 -13.11 5.92 6.09
CA LYS A 159 -14.15 4.88 6.12
C LYS A 159 -14.34 4.36 4.71
N TYR A 160 -14.28 3.05 4.58
CA TYR A 160 -14.54 2.37 3.32
C TYR A 160 -15.56 1.25 3.53
N MET A 161 -16.53 1.14 2.61
CA MET A 161 -17.45 0.00 2.56
C MET A 161 -17.17 -0.84 1.31
N THR A 162 -16.67 -2.07 1.48
CA THR A 162 -16.81 -3.09 0.44
C THR A 162 -18.27 -3.56 0.45
N LYS A 163 -18.91 -3.59 -0.71
CA LYS A 163 -19.97 -4.57 -0.95
C LYS A 163 -19.31 -5.81 -1.52
N ILE A 164 -19.12 -6.84 -0.69
CA ILE A 164 -18.63 -8.13 -1.19
C ILE A 164 -19.85 -8.91 -1.71
N GLU A 165 -20.10 -8.81 -3.01
CA GLU A 165 -21.04 -9.72 -3.68
C GLU A 165 -20.39 -11.11 -3.76
N SER A 166 -20.97 -12.08 -3.07
CA SER A 166 -20.61 -13.49 -3.23
C SER A 166 -21.00 -13.95 -4.64
N GLN A 167 -20.21 -14.84 -5.24
CA GLN A 167 -20.59 -15.59 -6.45
C GLN A 167 -21.93 -16.36 -6.30
N SER A 168 -22.42 -16.55 -5.07
CA SER A 168 -23.72 -17.15 -4.77
C SER A 168 -24.90 -16.17 -4.77
N GLY A 169 -24.68 -14.88 -5.04
CA GLY A 169 -25.71 -13.83 -4.97
C GLY A 169 -26.15 -13.46 -3.55
N LYS A 170 -25.58 -14.08 -2.52
CA LYS A 170 -25.80 -13.70 -1.12
C LYS A 170 -24.77 -12.66 -0.70
N LEU A 171 -25.23 -11.47 -0.32
CA LEU A 171 -24.38 -10.41 0.25
C LEU A 171 -23.85 -10.88 1.62
N TYR A 172 -22.55 -11.15 1.69
CA TYR A 172 -21.87 -11.52 2.94
C TYR A 172 -21.32 -10.26 3.60
N GLY A 173 -22.20 -9.52 4.27
CA GLY A 173 -21.84 -8.42 5.18
C GLY A 173 -21.21 -7.19 4.52
N ASP A 174 -21.65 -6.01 4.95
CA ASP A 174 -20.91 -4.78 4.67
C ASP A 174 -19.70 -4.78 5.62
N ASN A 175 -18.50 -5.06 5.11
CA ASN A 175 -17.29 -4.84 5.89
C ASN A 175 -16.93 -3.35 5.80
N GLU A 176 -16.87 -2.70 6.95
CA GLU A 176 -16.39 -1.33 7.05
C GLU A 176 -14.91 -1.36 7.44
N PHE A 177 -14.05 -0.76 6.62
CA PHE A 177 -12.64 -0.58 6.93
C PHE A 177 -12.43 0.82 7.47
N ILE A 178 -11.70 0.91 8.57
CA ILE A 178 -11.45 2.12 9.33
C ILE A 178 -9.94 2.23 9.51
N MET A 179 -9.36 3.32 9.02
CA MET A 179 -7.95 3.63 9.32
C MET A 179 -7.88 4.78 10.34
N ARG A 180 -6.91 4.72 11.26
CA ARG A 180 -6.68 5.76 12.28
C ARG A 180 -5.19 6.10 12.32
N GLY A 181 -4.85 7.38 12.52
CA GLY A 181 -3.46 7.86 12.62
C GLY A 181 -2.71 7.93 11.27
N GLY A 182 -3.39 7.59 10.17
CA GLY A 182 -2.72 7.39 8.90
C GLY A 182 -3.54 6.62 7.88
N PHE A 183 -2.85 6.16 6.84
CA PHE A 183 -3.41 5.26 5.82
C PHE A 183 -2.39 4.22 5.38
N VAL A 184 -2.90 3.13 4.79
CA VAL A 184 -2.06 2.07 4.20
C VAL A 184 -2.56 1.74 2.80
N MET A 185 -1.66 1.78 1.83
CA MET A 185 -1.87 1.30 0.46
C MET A 185 -0.82 0.23 0.17
N GLY A 186 -1.21 -0.96 -0.24
CA GLY A 186 -0.20 -2.01 -0.44
C GLY A 186 -0.66 -3.18 -1.26
N ARG A 187 0.34 -3.86 -1.85
CA ARG A 187 0.17 -5.12 -2.56
C ARG A 187 0.70 -6.24 -1.68
N LEU A 188 -0.16 -6.77 -0.82
CA LEU A 188 0.25 -7.79 0.15
C LEU A 188 -0.19 -9.19 -0.27
N LYS A 189 0.74 -10.14 -0.15
CA LYS A 189 0.48 -11.55 -0.42
C LYS A 189 -0.14 -12.28 0.78
N SER A 190 0.17 -11.84 1.99
CA SER A 190 -0.40 -12.41 3.21
C SER A 190 -1.90 -12.17 3.23
N THR A 191 -2.69 -13.24 3.12
CA THR A 191 -4.16 -13.18 3.14
C THR A 191 -4.69 -12.55 4.42
N GLU A 192 -3.98 -12.71 5.53
CA GLU A 192 -4.38 -12.16 6.82
C GLU A 192 -4.23 -10.63 6.83
N ILE A 193 -3.09 -10.11 6.40
CA ILE A 193 -2.87 -8.66 6.36
C ILE A 193 -3.69 -8.03 5.22
N SER A 194 -3.73 -8.67 4.05
CA SER A 194 -4.50 -8.17 2.90
C SER A 194 -6.00 -8.11 3.20
N SER A 195 -6.52 -8.98 4.07
CA SER A 195 -7.94 -8.92 4.50
C SER A 195 -8.28 -7.73 5.40
N LEU A 196 -7.26 -7.03 5.92
CA LEU A 196 -7.39 -5.91 6.86
C LEU A 196 -6.95 -4.57 6.26
N ILE A 197 -6.38 -4.59 5.05
CA ILE A 197 -6.00 -3.39 4.29
C ILE A 197 -7.01 -3.19 3.15
N ASN A 198 -7.15 -1.94 2.72
CA ASN A 198 -8.00 -1.51 1.61
C ASN A 198 -7.91 -2.47 0.39
N PRO A 199 -9.01 -3.16 0.03
CA PRO A 199 -9.03 -4.14 -1.06
C PRO A 199 -9.02 -3.52 -2.47
N ASN A 200 -9.07 -2.18 -2.58
CA ASN A 200 -9.06 -1.51 -3.87
C ASN A 200 -7.67 -1.40 -4.50
N TYR A 201 -6.60 -1.64 -3.74
CA TYR A 201 -5.34 -1.99 -4.36
C TYR A 201 -5.43 -3.45 -4.80
N SER A 202 -5.73 -3.67 -6.09
CA SER A 202 -5.83 -5.02 -6.64
C SER A 202 -4.55 -5.80 -6.30
N PRO A 203 -4.62 -6.88 -5.51
CA PRO A 203 -3.43 -7.65 -5.13
C PRO A 203 -2.77 -8.31 -6.35
N THR A 204 -3.52 -8.46 -7.45
CA THR A 204 -3.06 -9.05 -8.70
C THR A 204 -2.39 -8.04 -9.63
N GLU A 205 -2.78 -6.76 -9.58
CA GLU A 205 -2.23 -5.75 -10.48
C GLU A 205 -1.04 -5.02 -9.85
N ARG A 206 0.12 -5.18 -10.48
CA ARG A 206 1.37 -4.53 -10.06
C ARG A 206 1.35 -3.00 -10.29
N ARG A 207 0.55 -2.53 -11.23
CA ARG A 207 0.51 -1.14 -11.67
C ARG A 207 -0.91 -0.65 -11.55
N ASN A 208 -1.11 0.36 -10.72
CA ASN A 208 -2.40 1.00 -10.53
C ASN A 208 -2.26 2.50 -10.77
N VAL A 209 -3.27 3.11 -11.38
CA VAL A 209 -3.36 4.57 -11.44
C VAL A 209 -4.14 5.01 -10.21
N VAL A 210 -3.53 5.87 -9.41
CA VAL A 210 -4.20 6.51 -8.27
C VAL A 210 -4.52 7.95 -8.65
N TYR A 211 -5.70 8.40 -8.28
CA TYR A 211 -6.17 9.76 -8.50
C TYR A 211 -6.13 10.49 -7.17
N ILE A 212 -5.56 11.68 -7.15
CA ILE A 212 -5.42 12.48 -5.95
C ILE A 212 -6.10 13.81 -6.23
N THR A 213 -7.05 14.19 -5.39
CA THR A 213 -7.75 15.48 -5.49
C THR A 213 -7.62 16.23 -4.18
N SER A 214 -7.48 17.55 -4.25
CA SER A 214 -7.50 18.45 -3.11
C SER A 214 -8.73 19.34 -3.21
N LYS A 215 -9.46 19.57 -2.13
CA LYS A 215 -10.60 20.48 -2.08
C LYS A 215 -10.58 21.24 -0.76
N GLY A 216 -9.97 22.42 -0.79
CA GLY A 216 -9.73 23.20 0.42
C GLY A 216 -8.69 22.49 1.28
N VAL A 217 -9.08 22.09 2.50
CA VAL A 217 -8.21 21.34 3.41
C VAL A 217 -8.26 19.83 3.22
N ILE A 218 -9.25 19.33 2.49
CA ILE A 218 -9.45 17.90 2.30
C ILE A 218 -8.65 17.43 1.10
N VAL A 219 -7.82 16.41 1.27
CA VAL A 219 -7.18 15.69 0.18
C VAL A 219 -7.75 14.28 0.14
N THR A 220 -7.97 13.77 -1.06
CA THR A 220 -8.58 12.47 -1.29
C THR A 220 -7.76 11.68 -2.29
N VAL A 221 -7.40 10.45 -1.94
CA VAL A 221 -6.75 9.47 -2.82
C VAL A 221 -7.78 8.41 -3.21
N CYS A 222 -7.98 8.24 -4.51
CA CYS A 222 -8.98 7.38 -5.13
C CYS A 222 -8.30 6.40 -6.09
N PHE A 223 -8.95 5.26 -6.34
CA PHE A 223 -8.49 4.26 -7.31
C PHE A 223 -9.30 4.29 -8.62
N ASP A 224 -10.37 5.10 -8.67
CA ASP A 224 -11.15 5.38 -9.86
C ASP A 224 -11.09 6.88 -10.23
N PRO A 225 -11.18 7.23 -11.52
CA PRO A 225 -11.04 8.61 -12.00
C PRO A 225 -12.16 9.54 -11.53
N GLU A 226 -13.33 9.01 -11.17
CA GLU A 226 -14.47 9.80 -10.72
C GLU A 226 -14.47 9.98 -9.20
N CYS A 227 -13.55 9.33 -8.47
CA CYS A 227 -13.52 9.26 -7.01
C CYS A 227 -14.88 8.89 -6.39
N LYS A 228 -15.69 8.13 -7.14
CA LYS A 228 -17.06 7.78 -6.71
C LYS A 228 -17.05 6.67 -5.68
N GLU A 229 -16.03 5.82 -5.71
CA GLU A 229 -15.94 4.65 -4.86
C GLU A 229 -14.56 4.58 -4.19
N THR A 230 -14.55 4.36 -2.88
CA THR A 230 -13.33 4.16 -2.08
C THR A 230 -12.32 5.30 -2.11
N ASN A 231 -12.35 6.08 -1.06
CA ASN A 231 -11.52 7.27 -0.91
C ASN A 231 -10.72 7.18 0.38
N ILE A 232 -9.40 7.37 0.30
CA ILE A 232 -8.59 7.70 1.48
C ILE A 232 -8.67 9.22 1.61
N ILE A 233 -9.34 9.69 2.65
CA ILE A 233 -9.58 11.12 2.90
C ILE A 233 -8.68 11.57 4.04
N PHE A 234 -8.02 12.71 3.88
CA PHE A 234 -7.21 13.31 4.92
C PHE A 234 -7.33 14.83 4.89
N GLU A 235 -7.05 15.46 6.02
CA GLU A 235 -7.15 16.90 6.20
C GLU A 235 -5.76 17.50 6.38
N LYS A 236 -5.40 18.48 5.55
CA LYS A 236 -4.20 19.27 5.77
C LYS A 236 -4.42 20.19 6.97
N VAL A 237 -3.48 20.18 7.90
CA VAL A 237 -3.55 21.10 9.03
C VAL A 237 -2.96 22.41 8.55
N GLU A 238 -3.80 23.44 8.41
CA GLU A 238 -3.26 24.78 8.28
C GLU A 238 -2.59 25.13 9.61
N GLU A 239 -1.26 25.27 9.62
CA GLU A 239 -0.58 25.83 10.78
C GLU A 239 -1.24 27.15 11.15
N PRO A 240 -1.54 27.39 12.44
CA PRO A 240 -2.09 28.66 12.85
C PRO A 240 -1.11 29.74 12.41
N VAL A 241 -1.55 30.62 11.50
CA VAL A 241 -0.76 31.80 11.13
C VAL A 241 -0.63 32.63 12.40
N ILE A 242 0.45 32.43 13.14
CA ILE A 242 0.82 33.29 14.26
C ILE A 242 1.15 34.61 13.59
N LYS A 243 0.15 35.49 13.49
CA LYS A 243 0.37 36.88 13.12
C LYS A 243 1.31 37.40 14.19
N ALA A 244 2.59 37.47 13.87
CA ALA A 244 3.60 38.11 14.71
C ALA A 244 3.00 39.46 15.09
N GLY A 245 2.62 39.58 16.36
CA GLY A 245 2.00 40.78 16.88
C GLY A 245 2.96 41.91 16.61
N GLY A 246 2.63 42.75 15.64
CA GLY A 246 3.35 43.97 15.36
C GLY A 246 3.31 44.80 16.63
N GLY A 247 4.40 44.75 17.40
CA GLY A 247 4.64 45.66 18.50
C GLY A 247 4.64 47.07 17.92
N LYS A 248 3.54 47.79 18.14
CA LYS A 248 3.56 49.24 18.05
C LYS A 248 4.35 49.74 19.27
N GLN A 249 5.59 50.18 19.03
CA GLN A 249 6.23 51.19 19.85
C GLN A 249 5.55 52.54 19.61
#